data_AF-A0A937K163-F1
#
_entry.id   AF-A0A937K163-F1
#
_cell.length_a   1.000
_cell.length_b   1.000
_cell.length_c   1.000
_cell.angle_alpha   90.00
_cell.angle_beta   90.00
_cell.angle_gamma   90.00
#
_symmetry.space_group_name_H-M   'P 1'
#
loop_
_entity.id
_entity.type
_entity.pdbx_description
1 polymer ?
#
loop_
_entity_poly.entity_id
_entity_poly.type
_entity_poly.pdbx_seq_one_letter_code
_entity_poly.pdbx_strand_id
1 'polypeptide(L)'
;MKNKIGITGGGKHAWVSVDRTRRFYIDALQQDFDLVFIDNIQQVEAYDIDLLLNFAGNIGWEVAGKISCPVIYCAHGGAILNQDFLYEQLPNLRDCDGIIVNCHSDIEIFESMCGEVRPNFYYLPLPVNEDLFNPMDQSVARDVLGIPEDTVLIGHISRLLPQKNLHRFLHLFAQIAKELDSKDVKALIVGNFWVDYPVLDYVTDTYPQYIEDLISDLGIEEQVIMLPAKLSDEELLCCYNALDILIHPTHSLDENFGYVPVEAMACGVAVIGSAYGGLKDTIKDGVTGFVMPTWVTTNGIRTDESLGIDKALQLLQLSGEDKMKVREACINHIDAGFTYEHCARTLVDFARKSIDNYDDKNTQRIQVNRGDAVKLSDTSLPATKSGTHWEMYYEVVSHYVSQNCADFVPGSKVYTAYPWTQLDDETIKLDDPTWPATYTINGDRALLDKIGEKGLTYHEAINQGVSTDLINKWLQNGLLAITKIDK
;
A
#
# COMPACT_ATOMS: atom_id res chain seq x y z
N MET A 1 40.87 -10.46 -2.32
CA MET A 1 39.74 -11.42 -2.26
C MET A 1 38.47 -10.59 -2.26
N LYS A 2 37.37 -11.09 -2.83
CA LYS A 2 36.08 -10.44 -2.64
C LYS A 2 35.68 -10.61 -1.16
N ASN A 3 34.96 -9.64 -0.59
CA ASN A 3 34.36 -9.83 0.72
C ASN A 3 33.30 -10.94 0.62
N LYS A 4 33.17 -11.72 1.69
CA LYS A 4 32.24 -12.86 1.78
C LYS A 4 30.96 -12.43 2.48
N ILE A 5 29.83 -12.62 1.81
CA ILE A 5 28.51 -12.32 2.39
C ILE A 5 27.81 -13.62 2.76
N GLY A 6 27.49 -13.77 4.03
CA GLY A 6 26.59 -14.79 4.53
C GLY A 6 25.14 -14.42 4.25
N ILE A 7 24.35 -15.34 3.68
CA ILE A 7 22.91 -15.15 3.46
C ILE A 7 22.14 -16.25 4.19
N THR A 8 21.22 -15.84 5.06
CA THR A 8 20.27 -16.76 5.69
C THR A 8 18.84 -16.52 5.19
N GLY A 9 18.07 -17.61 5.05
CA GLY A 9 16.76 -17.57 4.39
C GLY A 9 16.83 -17.40 2.86
N GLY A 10 17.98 -17.72 2.24
CA GLY A 10 18.20 -17.57 0.79
C GLY A 10 17.59 -18.66 -0.10
N GLY A 11 16.84 -19.60 0.48
CA GLY A 11 16.15 -20.67 -0.24
C GLY A 11 14.92 -20.20 -1.04
N LYS A 12 14.47 -21.02 -2.00
CA LYS A 12 13.29 -20.68 -2.83
C LYS A 12 12.05 -20.45 -1.96
N HIS A 13 11.31 -19.38 -2.26
CA HIS A 13 10.11 -19.02 -1.53
C HIS A 13 8.83 -19.33 -2.33
N ALA A 14 7.72 -19.64 -1.64
CA ALA A 14 6.44 -19.94 -2.29
C ALA A 14 5.75 -18.71 -2.87
N TRP A 15 5.95 -17.54 -2.25
CA TRP A 15 5.41 -16.27 -2.72
C TRP A 15 6.31 -15.68 -3.81
N VAL A 16 5.72 -15.40 -4.97
CA VAL A 16 6.41 -14.95 -6.18
C VAL A 16 7.14 -13.62 -5.97
N SER A 17 6.52 -12.66 -5.26
CA SER A 17 7.15 -11.36 -4.96
C SER A 17 8.40 -11.51 -4.08
N VAL A 18 8.33 -12.34 -3.05
CA VAL A 18 9.48 -12.61 -2.16
C VAL A 18 10.59 -13.35 -2.92
N ASP A 19 10.25 -14.35 -3.73
CA ASP A 19 11.24 -15.06 -4.55
C ASP A 19 11.89 -14.15 -5.61
N ARG A 20 11.12 -13.22 -6.20
CA ARG A 20 11.65 -12.19 -7.10
C ARG A 20 12.68 -11.30 -6.38
N THR A 21 12.33 -10.79 -5.20
CA THR A 21 13.27 -9.98 -4.41
C THR A 21 14.50 -10.78 -3.99
N ARG A 22 14.32 -12.06 -3.62
CA ARG A 22 15.43 -12.97 -3.24
C ARG A 22 16.41 -13.18 -4.40
N ARG A 23 15.89 -13.45 -5.60
CA ARG A 23 16.71 -13.60 -6.81
C ARG A 23 17.47 -12.32 -7.10
N PHE A 24 16.81 -11.16 -7.03
CA PHE A 24 17.47 -9.86 -7.19
C PHE A 24 18.66 -9.67 -6.23
N TYR A 25 18.49 -9.94 -4.92
CA TYR A 25 19.57 -9.81 -3.95
C TYR A 25 20.77 -10.69 -4.29
N ILE A 26 20.52 -11.97 -4.59
CA ILE A 26 21.59 -12.93 -4.94
C ILE A 26 22.28 -12.48 -6.23
N ASP A 27 21.51 -12.14 -7.25
CA ASP A 27 22.04 -11.81 -8.58
C ASP A 27 22.84 -10.52 -8.58
N ALA A 28 22.41 -9.52 -7.81
CA ALA A 28 23.12 -8.25 -7.66
C ALA A 28 24.42 -8.43 -6.86
N LEU A 29 24.39 -9.15 -5.74
CA LEU A 29 25.54 -9.25 -4.84
C LEU A 29 26.62 -10.23 -5.34
N GLN A 30 26.26 -11.31 -6.04
CA GLN A 30 27.24 -12.33 -6.49
C GLN A 30 28.28 -11.78 -7.49
N GLN A 31 28.00 -10.63 -8.11
CA GLN A 31 28.92 -9.97 -9.03
C GLN A 31 30.14 -9.39 -8.30
N ASP A 32 29.94 -8.86 -7.09
CA ASP A 32 30.96 -8.15 -6.31
C ASP A 32 31.45 -8.91 -5.08
N PHE A 33 30.67 -9.87 -4.59
CA PHE A 33 30.89 -10.58 -3.33
C PHE A 33 30.91 -12.11 -3.50
N ASP A 34 31.60 -12.80 -2.61
CA ASP A 34 31.54 -14.26 -2.51
C ASP A 34 30.38 -14.64 -1.59
N LEU A 35 29.29 -15.18 -2.14
CA LEU A 35 28.10 -15.50 -1.36
C LEU A 35 28.19 -16.90 -0.74
N VAL A 36 27.86 -17.02 0.55
CA VAL A 36 27.70 -18.30 1.26
C VAL A 36 26.34 -18.37 1.93
N PHE A 37 25.64 -19.49 1.76
CA PHE A 37 24.34 -19.71 2.39
C PHE A 37 24.52 -20.32 3.79
N ILE A 38 23.77 -19.79 4.76
CA ILE A 38 23.89 -20.12 6.18
C ILE A 38 22.55 -20.67 6.67
N ASP A 39 22.58 -21.94 7.06
CA ASP A 39 21.44 -22.73 7.54
C ASP A 39 21.53 -23.07 9.04
N ASN A 40 22.69 -22.86 9.68
CA ASN A 40 22.86 -22.96 11.13
C ASN A 40 23.95 -22.01 11.67
N ILE A 41 23.96 -21.79 12.99
CA ILE A 41 24.88 -20.87 13.65
C ILE A 41 26.34 -21.28 13.48
N GLN A 42 26.66 -22.58 13.50
CA GLN A 42 28.05 -23.05 13.39
C GLN A 42 28.70 -22.64 12.06
N GLN A 43 27.90 -22.50 11.00
CA GLN A 43 28.38 -22.02 9.70
C GLN A 43 28.77 -20.54 9.72
N VAL A 44 28.16 -19.71 10.57
CA VAL A 44 28.50 -18.28 10.69
C VAL A 44 29.96 -18.13 11.09
N GLU A 45 30.40 -18.87 12.12
CA GLU A 45 31.78 -18.86 12.58
C GLU A 45 32.73 -19.58 11.61
N ALA A 46 32.28 -20.71 11.05
CA ALA A 46 33.13 -21.54 10.19
C ALA A 46 33.44 -20.90 8.83
N TYR A 47 32.56 -20.03 8.34
CA TYR A 47 32.68 -19.47 6.99
C TYR A 47 33.45 -18.16 6.94
N ASP A 48 33.81 -17.54 8.07
CA ASP A 48 34.61 -16.29 8.10
C ASP A 48 34.04 -15.25 7.13
N ILE A 49 32.80 -14.83 7.42
CA ILE A 49 32.02 -13.88 6.63
C ILE A 49 32.32 -12.43 7.06
N ASP A 50 32.24 -11.51 6.12
CA ASP A 50 32.43 -10.06 6.36
C ASP A 50 31.11 -9.34 6.63
N LEU A 51 29.97 -9.95 6.27
CA LEU A 51 28.62 -9.41 6.43
C LEU A 51 27.61 -10.56 6.46
N LEU A 52 26.61 -10.46 7.36
CA LEU A 52 25.46 -11.36 7.38
C LEU A 52 24.19 -10.63 6.93
N LEU A 53 23.57 -11.09 5.83
CA LEU A 53 22.25 -10.67 5.38
C LEU A 53 21.18 -11.66 5.84
N ASN A 54 20.24 -11.19 6.65
CA ASN A 54 19.09 -11.96 7.12
C ASN A 54 17.84 -11.65 6.27
N PHE A 55 17.62 -12.41 5.19
CA PHE A 55 16.53 -12.16 4.23
C PHE A 55 15.18 -12.70 4.70
N ALA A 56 15.18 -13.92 5.24
CA ALA A 56 14.01 -14.57 5.85
C ALA A 56 14.43 -15.68 6.83
N GLY A 57 15.65 -15.59 7.37
CA GLY A 57 16.23 -16.59 8.26
C GLY A 57 15.89 -16.33 9.73
N ASN A 58 15.90 -17.40 10.53
CA ASN A 58 15.81 -17.29 11.98
C ASN A 58 17.18 -16.98 12.62
N ILE A 59 18.27 -17.32 11.92
CA ILE A 59 19.63 -17.27 12.46
C ILE A 59 20.06 -15.83 12.78
N GLY A 60 19.67 -14.85 11.95
CA GLY A 60 20.00 -13.45 12.20
C GLY A 60 19.54 -12.99 13.58
N TRP A 61 18.36 -13.43 14.04
CA TRP A 61 17.81 -13.10 15.36
C TRP A 61 18.65 -13.66 16.49
N GLU A 62 19.26 -14.82 16.27
CA GLU A 62 20.06 -15.49 17.27
C GLU A 62 21.47 -14.91 17.38
N VAL A 63 22.04 -14.36 16.30
CA VAL A 63 23.45 -13.92 16.23
C VAL A 63 23.66 -12.41 16.22
N ALA A 64 22.59 -11.61 16.08
CA ALA A 64 22.66 -10.15 16.15
C ALA A 64 23.40 -9.68 17.41
N GLY A 65 24.39 -8.79 17.22
CA GLY A 65 25.22 -8.24 18.29
C GLY A 65 26.20 -9.22 18.96
N LYS A 66 26.30 -10.47 18.49
CA LYS A 66 27.10 -11.56 19.08
C LYS A 66 28.25 -12.07 18.21
N ILE A 67 28.33 -11.61 16.96
CA ILE A 67 29.38 -11.98 16.00
C ILE A 67 30.18 -10.75 15.59
N SER A 68 31.40 -10.96 15.11
CA SER A 68 32.37 -9.89 14.77
C SER A 68 32.22 -9.35 13.35
N CYS A 69 30.99 -9.36 12.81
CA CYS A 69 30.66 -8.78 11.51
C CYS A 69 29.26 -8.15 11.58
N PRO A 70 28.94 -7.19 10.70
CA PRO A 70 27.62 -6.58 10.67
C PRO A 70 26.52 -7.60 10.37
N VAL A 71 25.39 -7.48 11.06
CA VAL A 71 24.15 -8.23 10.81
C VAL A 71 23.08 -7.28 10.29
N ILE A 72 22.67 -7.48 9.03
CA ILE A 72 21.69 -6.64 8.34
C ILE A 72 20.42 -7.45 8.05
N TYR A 73 19.28 -6.96 8.52
CA TYR A 73 17.97 -7.56 8.21
C TYR A 73 17.44 -7.01 6.89
N CYS A 74 16.95 -7.89 6.01
CA CYS A 74 16.28 -7.46 4.78
C CYS A 74 14.77 -7.62 5.02
N ALA A 75 14.11 -6.53 5.39
CA ALA A 75 12.68 -6.53 5.65
C ALA A 75 11.91 -6.59 4.32
N HIS A 76 11.03 -7.58 4.19
CA HIS A 76 10.11 -7.74 3.04
C HIS A 76 8.65 -7.59 3.47
N GLY A 77 8.39 -6.62 4.35
CA GLY A 77 7.06 -6.26 4.86
C GLY A 77 6.40 -7.23 5.84
N GLY A 78 6.75 -8.52 5.79
CA GLY A 78 6.16 -9.54 6.65
C GLY A 78 6.41 -9.32 8.15
N ALA A 79 7.50 -8.64 8.52
CA ALA A 79 7.83 -8.38 9.92
C ALA A 79 6.74 -7.53 10.59
N ILE A 80 6.16 -6.57 9.87
CA ILE A 80 5.17 -5.61 10.40
C ILE A 80 3.79 -6.25 10.55
N LEU A 81 3.54 -7.40 9.93
CA LEU A 81 2.28 -8.13 10.01
C LEU A 81 2.08 -8.87 11.34
N ASN A 82 3.14 -9.05 12.15
CA ASN A 82 3.05 -9.70 13.45
C ASN A 82 3.73 -8.83 14.53
N GLN A 83 2.93 -7.94 15.11
CA GLN A 83 3.38 -7.00 16.13
C GLN A 83 3.92 -7.70 17.39
N ASP A 84 3.29 -8.79 17.83
CA ASP A 84 3.74 -9.56 19.00
C ASP A 84 5.13 -10.15 18.77
N PHE A 85 5.34 -10.77 17.61
CA PHE A 85 6.66 -11.27 17.21
C PHE A 85 7.70 -10.13 17.18
N LEU A 86 7.37 -8.99 16.59
CA LEU A 86 8.29 -7.85 16.57
C LEU A 86 8.60 -7.32 17.97
N TYR A 87 7.63 -7.25 18.86
CA TYR A 87 7.86 -6.85 20.26
C TYR A 87 8.77 -7.85 20.98
N GLU A 88 8.55 -9.15 20.79
CA GLU A 88 9.42 -10.19 21.35
C GLU A 88 10.86 -10.09 20.81
N GLN A 89 11.01 -9.76 19.53
CA GLN A 89 12.31 -9.66 18.86
C GLN A 89 12.94 -8.26 18.92
N LEU A 90 12.28 -7.28 19.54
CA LEU A 90 12.76 -5.90 19.62
C LEU A 90 14.19 -5.77 20.18
N PRO A 91 14.61 -6.55 21.20
CA PRO A 91 16.01 -6.52 21.65
C PRO A 91 16.98 -6.93 20.54
N ASN A 92 16.68 -7.99 19.79
CA ASN A 92 17.52 -8.48 18.70
C ASN A 92 17.53 -7.51 17.51
N LEU A 93 16.41 -6.81 17.27
CA LEU A 93 16.31 -5.77 16.27
C LEU A 93 17.17 -4.55 16.63
N ARG A 94 17.22 -4.16 17.91
CA ARG A 94 18.08 -3.08 18.41
C ARG A 94 19.57 -3.45 18.39
N ASP A 95 19.88 -4.74 18.54
CA ASP A 95 21.24 -5.26 18.53
C ASP A 95 21.78 -5.56 17.12
N CYS A 96 20.96 -5.41 16.07
CA CYS A 96 21.42 -5.53 14.69
C CYS A 96 22.11 -4.23 14.22
N ASP A 97 22.95 -4.34 13.19
CA ASP A 97 23.72 -3.21 12.67
C ASP A 97 22.95 -2.41 11.62
N GLY A 98 21.94 -3.02 11.01
CA GLY A 98 21.10 -2.35 10.03
C GLY A 98 19.89 -3.13 9.56
N ILE A 99 18.94 -2.41 8.96
CA ILE A 99 17.72 -2.94 8.37
C ILE A 99 17.56 -2.32 7.00
N ILE A 100 17.50 -3.16 5.98
CA ILE A 100 17.07 -2.77 4.63
C ILE A 100 15.54 -2.86 4.58
N VAL A 101 14.91 -1.77 4.14
CA VAL A 101 13.45 -1.68 3.96
C VAL A 101 13.10 -1.22 2.55
N ASN A 102 11.85 -1.39 2.13
CA ASN A 102 11.40 -1.07 0.77
C ASN A 102 10.48 0.17 0.66
N CYS A 103 10.09 0.78 1.78
CA CYS A 103 9.39 2.06 1.86
C CYS A 103 9.83 2.89 3.07
N HIS A 104 9.57 4.20 3.02
CA HIS A 104 9.86 5.08 4.15
C HIS A 104 8.91 4.85 5.34
N SER A 105 7.68 4.40 5.09
CA SER A 105 6.74 4.01 6.17
C SER A 105 7.30 2.92 7.07
N ASP A 106 8.00 1.93 6.52
CA ASP A 106 8.63 0.88 7.32
C ASP A 106 9.73 1.46 8.23
N ILE A 107 10.48 2.47 7.75
CA ILE A 107 11.48 3.18 8.57
C ILE A 107 10.80 3.83 9.77
N GLU A 108 9.73 4.60 9.55
CA GLU A 108 9.02 5.30 10.63
C GLU A 108 8.50 4.32 11.69
N ILE A 109 8.00 3.16 11.27
CA ILE A 109 7.52 2.10 12.17
C ILE A 109 8.68 1.55 12.99
N PHE A 110 9.75 1.12 12.34
CA PHE A 110 10.89 0.56 13.07
C PHE A 110 11.57 1.60 13.96
N GLU A 111 11.64 2.87 13.55
CA GLU A 111 12.14 3.96 14.40
C GLU A 111 11.27 4.16 15.64
N SER A 112 9.94 4.20 15.47
CA SER A 112 8.98 4.31 16.58
C SER A 112 9.14 3.16 17.57
N MET A 113 9.26 1.93 17.07
CA MET A 113 9.44 0.75 17.90
C MET A 113 10.81 0.71 18.61
N CYS A 114 11.89 1.03 17.90
CA CYS A 114 13.25 0.97 18.45
C CYS A 114 13.53 2.09 19.45
N GLY A 115 12.95 3.28 19.28
CA GLY A 115 13.23 4.45 20.13
C GLY A 115 14.63 5.00 19.89
N GLU A 116 15.31 5.45 20.96
CA GLU A 116 16.62 6.13 20.86
C GLU A 116 17.78 5.21 20.43
N VAL A 117 17.71 3.92 20.82
CA VAL A 117 18.70 2.91 20.41
C VAL A 117 18.15 2.16 19.22
N ARG A 118 18.73 2.38 18.04
CA ARG A 118 18.20 1.85 16.78
C ARG A 118 19.32 1.49 15.80
N PRO A 119 19.08 0.47 14.95
CA PRO A 119 20.00 0.11 13.87
C PRO A 119 20.02 1.19 12.78
N ASN A 120 20.96 1.06 11.84
CA ASN A 120 20.92 1.87 10.62
C ASN A 120 19.76 1.45 9.72
N PHE A 121 19.07 2.40 9.10
CA PHE A 121 18.00 2.11 8.14
C PHE A 121 18.48 2.39 6.71
N TYR A 122 18.26 1.42 5.83
CA TYR A 122 18.65 1.47 4.43
C TYR A 122 17.40 1.34 3.56
N TYR A 123 16.98 2.44 2.95
CA TYR A 123 15.90 2.41 1.96
C TYR A 123 16.42 1.82 0.65
N LEU A 124 15.89 0.66 0.24
CA LEU A 124 16.21 0.00 -1.02
C LEU A 124 14.95 -0.11 -1.89
N PRO A 125 14.82 0.69 -2.97
CA PRO A 125 13.80 0.42 -3.98
C PRO A 125 14.09 -0.91 -4.66
N LEU A 126 13.03 -1.61 -5.10
CA LEU A 126 13.14 -2.89 -5.80
C LEU A 126 13.00 -2.69 -7.31
N PRO A 127 13.67 -3.51 -8.13
CA PRO A 127 13.66 -3.28 -9.57
C PRO A 127 12.37 -3.79 -10.23
N VAL A 128 11.89 -3.01 -11.20
CA VAL A 128 10.91 -3.51 -12.18
C VAL A 128 11.60 -4.54 -13.09
N ASN A 129 10.84 -5.48 -13.66
CA ASN A 129 11.37 -6.42 -14.62
C ASN A 129 11.33 -5.76 -16.01
N GLU A 130 12.38 -5.03 -16.36
CA GLU A 130 12.48 -4.22 -17.59
C GLU A 130 12.42 -5.08 -18.87
N ASP A 131 12.88 -6.33 -18.80
CA ASP A 131 12.79 -7.28 -19.92
C ASP A 131 11.33 -7.65 -20.23
N LEU A 132 10.46 -7.55 -19.23
CA LEU A 132 9.03 -7.86 -19.35
C LEU A 132 8.20 -6.60 -19.54
N PHE A 133 8.26 -5.68 -18.59
CA PHE A 133 7.41 -4.50 -18.53
C PHE A 133 8.08 -3.34 -19.24
N ASN A 134 7.64 -3.09 -20.47
CA ASN A 134 8.09 -1.98 -21.28
C ASN A 134 6.93 -1.39 -22.10
N PRO A 135 7.07 -0.14 -22.57
CA PRO A 135 6.04 0.51 -23.36
C PRO A 135 5.85 -0.21 -24.70
N MET A 136 4.60 -0.53 -25.04
CA MET A 136 4.20 -0.96 -26.38
C MET A 136 3.10 -0.05 -26.93
N ASP A 137 2.73 -0.26 -28.20
CA ASP A 137 1.57 0.40 -28.80
C ASP A 137 0.27 -0.10 -28.13
N GLN A 138 -0.52 0.82 -27.59
CA GLN A 138 -1.77 0.50 -26.89
C GLN A 138 -2.76 -0.22 -27.83
N SER A 139 -2.79 0.11 -29.12
CA SER A 139 -3.67 -0.56 -30.09
C SER A 139 -3.34 -2.04 -30.24
N VAL A 140 -2.04 -2.39 -30.28
CA VAL A 140 -1.58 -3.78 -30.35
C VAL A 140 -1.97 -4.55 -29.07
N ALA A 141 -1.79 -3.94 -27.90
CA ALA A 141 -2.20 -4.55 -26.64
C ALA A 141 -3.71 -4.79 -26.58
N ARG A 142 -4.51 -3.82 -27.05
CA ARG A 142 -5.97 -3.89 -27.12
C ARG A 142 -6.45 -4.96 -28.12
N ASP A 143 -5.81 -5.07 -29.27
CA ASP A 143 -6.10 -6.11 -30.27
C ASP A 143 -5.90 -7.52 -29.70
N VAL A 144 -4.80 -7.75 -28.95
CA VAL A 144 -4.53 -9.03 -28.28
C VAL A 144 -5.62 -9.38 -27.26
N LEU A 145 -6.12 -8.38 -26.53
CA LEU A 145 -7.15 -8.56 -25.51
C LEU A 145 -8.58 -8.51 -26.06
N GLY A 146 -8.77 -8.18 -27.34
CA GLY A 146 -10.09 -7.98 -27.95
C GLY A 146 -10.83 -6.74 -27.41
N ILE A 147 -10.11 -5.72 -26.97
CA ILE A 147 -10.67 -4.46 -26.47
C ILE A 147 -10.77 -3.45 -27.63
N PRO A 148 -11.93 -2.82 -27.89
CA PRO A 148 -12.03 -1.78 -28.91
C PRO A 148 -11.13 -0.58 -28.63
N GLU A 149 -10.62 0.06 -29.69
CA GLU A 149 -9.69 1.19 -29.58
C GLU A 149 -10.29 2.41 -28.88
N ASP A 150 -11.60 2.66 -29.03
CA ASP A 150 -12.29 3.80 -28.42
C ASP A 150 -12.76 3.55 -26.98
N THR A 151 -12.56 2.34 -26.43
CA THR A 151 -12.93 2.00 -25.06
C THR A 151 -11.99 2.69 -24.06
N VAL A 152 -12.56 3.31 -23.03
CA VAL A 152 -11.80 3.76 -21.85
C VAL A 152 -11.58 2.56 -20.93
N LEU A 153 -10.31 2.18 -20.74
CA LEU A 153 -9.98 0.98 -19.96
C LEU A 153 -9.28 1.34 -18.65
N ILE A 154 -9.94 1.06 -17.52
CA ILE A 154 -9.45 1.34 -16.17
C ILE A 154 -9.04 0.02 -15.50
N GLY A 155 -7.79 -0.08 -15.06
CA GLY A 155 -7.24 -1.33 -14.54
C GLY A 155 -7.22 -1.46 -13.01
N HIS A 156 -7.40 -2.70 -12.54
CA HIS A 156 -7.07 -3.15 -11.18
C HIS A 156 -6.33 -4.48 -11.26
N ILE A 157 -5.09 -4.52 -10.78
CA ILE A 157 -4.23 -5.72 -10.89
C ILE A 157 -3.72 -6.08 -9.51
N SER A 158 -4.13 -7.23 -8.98
CA SER A 158 -3.68 -7.66 -7.66
C SER A 158 -3.98 -9.15 -7.40
N ARG A 159 -3.48 -9.66 -6.27
CA ARG A 159 -4.18 -10.76 -5.59
C ARG A 159 -5.55 -10.22 -5.14
N LEU A 160 -6.64 -10.91 -5.44
CA LEU A 160 -7.98 -10.42 -5.10
C LEU A 160 -8.30 -10.81 -3.64
N LEU A 161 -7.68 -10.07 -2.73
CA LEU A 161 -7.84 -10.14 -1.29
C LEU A 161 -8.58 -8.88 -0.80
N PRO A 162 -9.34 -8.94 0.30
CA PRO A 162 -10.00 -7.77 0.85
C PRO A 162 -9.09 -6.56 1.07
N GLN A 163 -7.86 -6.78 1.56
CA GLN A 163 -6.84 -5.76 1.78
C GLN A 163 -6.35 -5.06 0.50
N LYS A 164 -6.49 -5.71 -0.67
CA LYS A 164 -6.21 -5.10 -1.98
C LYS A 164 -7.38 -4.25 -2.49
N ASN A 165 -8.50 -4.32 -1.79
CA ASN A 165 -9.58 -3.34 -1.84
C ASN A 165 -10.31 -3.28 -3.19
N LEU A 166 -10.58 -4.45 -3.79
CA LEU A 166 -11.27 -4.53 -5.07
C LEU A 166 -12.69 -3.91 -5.02
N HIS A 167 -13.38 -4.03 -3.88
CA HIS A 167 -14.70 -3.41 -3.71
C HIS A 167 -14.62 -1.87 -3.78
N ARG A 168 -13.56 -1.27 -3.22
CA ARG A 168 -13.30 0.17 -3.36
C ARG A 168 -13.05 0.55 -4.81
N PHE A 169 -12.24 -0.24 -5.51
CA PHE A 169 -12.01 -0.04 -6.93
C PHE A 169 -13.32 -0.03 -7.73
N LEU A 170 -14.24 -0.97 -7.44
CA LEU A 170 -15.55 -1.05 -8.12
C LEU A 170 -16.43 0.18 -7.85
N HIS A 171 -16.46 0.69 -6.61
CA HIS A 171 -17.18 1.93 -6.30
C HIS A 171 -16.60 3.15 -7.04
N LEU A 172 -15.27 3.31 -7.02
CA LEU A 172 -14.59 4.37 -7.77
C LEU A 172 -14.89 4.25 -9.27
N PHE A 173 -14.76 3.05 -9.81
CA PHE A 173 -15.05 2.75 -11.22
C PHE A 173 -16.48 3.09 -11.60
N ALA A 174 -17.48 2.63 -10.83
CA ALA A 174 -18.89 2.89 -11.12
C ALA A 174 -19.20 4.40 -11.15
N GLN A 175 -18.63 5.17 -10.21
CA GLN A 175 -18.79 6.61 -10.18
C GLN A 175 -18.10 7.29 -11.37
N ILE A 176 -16.87 6.89 -11.71
CA ILE A 176 -16.14 7.41 -12.88
C ILE A 176 -16.89 7.08 -14.18
N ALA A 177 -17.36 5.84 -14.34
CA ALA A 177 -18.11 5.41 -15.52
C ALA A 177 -19.41 6.20 -15.70
N LYS A 178 -20.14 6.44 -14.60
CA LYS A 178 -21.34 7.29 -14.59
C LYS A 178 -21.04 8.73 -14.99
N GLU A 179 -19.91 9.30 -14.58
CA GLU A 179 -19.50 10.65 -14.98
C GLU A 179 -19.01 10.72 -16.44
N LEU A 180 -18.60 9.58 -17.00
CA LEU A 180 -18.15 9.43 -18.39
C LEU A 180 -19.21 8.86 -19.34
N ASP A 181 -20.49 8.75 -18.94
CA ASP A 181 -21.63 8.07 -19.61
C ASP A 181 -21.72 8.20 -21.15
N SER A 182 -21.11 9.23 -21.73
CA SER A 182 -20.89 9.38 -23.17
C SER A 182 -19.88 8.41 -23.83
N LYS A 183 -19.13 7.62 -23.06
CA LYS A 183 -18.03 6.75 -23.54
C LYS A 183 -18.29 5.28 -23.19
N ASP A 184 -17.72 4.37 -23.97
CA ASP A 184 -17.61 2.97 -23.56
C ASP A 184 -16.50 2.84 -22.51
N VAL A 185 -16.86 2.59 -21.26
CA VAL A 185 -15.93 2.49 -20.13
C VAL A 185 -15.94 1.06 -19.60
N LYS A 186 -14.77 0.43 -19.52
CA LYS A 186 -14.58 -0.94 -19.00
C LYS A 186 -13.59 -0.97 -17.85
N ALA A 187 -13.86 -1.83 -16.87
CA ALA A 187 -12.92 -2.20 -15.82
C ALA A 187 -12.18 -3.48 -16.22
N LEU A 188 -10.84 -3.44 -16.26
CA LEU A 188 -10.02 -4.64 -16.41
C LEU A 188 -9.47 -5.06 -15.04
N ILE A 189 -9.96 -6.18 -14.52
CA ILE A 189 -9.52 -6.75 -13.24
C ILE A 189 -8.66 -7.98 -13.55
N VAL A 190 -7.38 -7.96 -13.14
CA VAL A 190 -6.47 -9.09 -13.30
C VAL A 190 -6.07 -9.62 -11.93
N GLY A 191 -6.43 -10.87 -11.64
CA GLY A 191 -6.14 -11.44 -10.33
C GLY A 191 -6.86 -12.76 -10.07
N ASN A 192 -6.41 -13.48 -9.04
CA ASN A 192 -7.16 -14.61 -8.48
C ASN A 192 -7.61 -14.26 -7.07
N PHE A 193 -8.81 -14.68 -6.72
CA PHE A 193 -9.27 -14.69 -5.33
C PHE A 193 -8.42 -15.64 -4.50
N TRP A 194 -7.96 -15.14 -3.34
CA TRP A 194 -7.24 -15.91 -2.34
C TRP A 194 -7.96 -15.72 -0.99
N VAL A 195 -8.01 -16.78 -0.18
CA VAL A 195 -8.55 -16.78 1.20
C VAL A 195 -7.44 -17.44 2.04
N ASP A 196 -6.95 -16.89 3.16
CA ASP A 196 -7.63 -16.23 4.27
C ASP A 196 -7.09 -14.83 4.61
N TYR A 197 -7.99 -13.91 5.00
CA TYR A 197 -7.65 -12.65 5.68
C TYR A 197 -8.44 -12.55 6.99
N PRO A 198 -7.81 -12.31 8.15
CA PRO A 198 -8.47 -12.41 9.46
C PRO A 198 -9.35 -11.21 9.83
N VAL A 199 -9.29 -10.09 9.09
CA VAL A 199 -9.81 -8.80 9.58
C VAL A 199 -11.29 -8.55 9.29
N LEU A 200 -11.84 -9.11 8.20
CA LEU A 200 -13.22 -8.84 7.80
C LEU A 200 -14.07 -10.08 7.99
N ASP A 201 -14.98 -9.99 8.96
CA ASP A 201 -15.92 -11.07 9.28
C ASP A 201 -17.03 -11.12 8.23
N TYR A 202 -16.77 -11.81 7.12
CA TYR A 202 -17.80 -12.13 6.13
C TYR A 202 -18.69 -13.27 6.65
N VAL A 203 -19.41 -13.03 7.74
CA VAL A 203 -20.18 -14.05 8.50
C VAL A 203 -21.20 -14.80 7.64
N THR A 204 -21.54 -14.30 6.45
CA THR A 204 -22.58 -14.89 5.59
C THR A 204 -22.09 -15.30 4.19
N ASP A 205 -21.09 -14.63 3.60
CA ASP A 205 -20.73 -14.77 2.17
C ASP A 205 -19.21 -14.83 1.96
N THR A 206 -18.75 -15.48 0.88
CA THR A 206 -17.30 -15.48 0.56
C THR A 206 -16.92 -14.15 -0.10
N TYR A 207 -15.67 -13.68 0.02
CA TYR A 207 -15.23 -12.44 -0.66
C TYR A 207 -15.51 -12.44 -2.18
N PRO A 208 -15.33 -13.54 -2.92
CA PRO A 208 -15.78 -13.64 -4.31
C PRO A 208 -17.29 -13.35 -4.49
N GLN A 209 -18.14 -13.99 -3.69
CA GLN A 209 -19.60 -13.79 -3.76
C GLN A 209 -19.96 -12.33 -3.49
N TYR A 210 -19.35 -11.73 -2.46
CA TYR A 210 -19.56 -10.32 -2.14
C TYR A 210 -19.19 -9.39 -3.32
N ILE A 211 -18.11 -9.69 -4.05
CA ILE A 211 -17.72 -8.92 -5.23
C ILE A 211 -18.70 -9.11 -6.38
N GLU A 212 -19.19 -10.33 -6.62
CA GLU A 212 -20.22 -10.61 -7.62
C GLU A 212 -21.51 -9.85 -7.33
N ASP A 213 -21.98 -9.89 -6.07
CA ASP A 213 -23.17 -9.16 -5.63
C ASP A 213 -22.97 -7.65 -5.77
N LEU A 214 -21.80 -7.12 -5.39
CA LEU A 214 -21.48 -5.70 -5.53
C LEU A 214 -21.48 -5.23 -6.99
N ILE A 215 -20.93 -6.04 -7.90
CA ILE A 215 -20.96 -5.75 -9.35
C ILE A 215 -22.41 -5.65 -9.82
N SER A 216 -23.29 -6.55 -9.35
CA SER A 216 -24.72 -6.51 -9.67
C SER A 216 -25.44 -5.30 -9.07
N ASP A 217 -25.18 -4.99 -7.80
CA ASP A 217 -25.80 -3.87 -7.10
C ASP A 217 -25.42 -2.52 -7.71
N LEU A 218 -24.19 -2.42 -8.24
CA LEU A 218 -23.70 -1.24 -8.96
C LEU A 218 -24.20 -1.19 -10.42
N GLY A 219 -24.75 -2.28 -10.96
CA GLY A 219 -25.25 -2.36 -12.34
C GLY A 219 -24.16 -2.23 -13.41
N ILE A 220 -22.96 -2.75 -13.12
CA ILE A 220 -21.76 -2.63 -13.98
C ILE A 220 -21.31 -3.97 -14.57
N GLU A 221 -22.17 -4.99 -14.59
CA GLU A 221 -21.86 -6.36 -15.03
C GLU A 221 -21.23 -6.38 -16.43
N GLU A 222 -21.84 -5.67 -17.38
CA GLU A 222 -21.38 -5.61 -18.78
C GLU A 222 -20.11 -4.77 -18.95
N GLN A 223 -19.68 -4.04 -17.92
CA GLN A 223 -18.50 -3.18 -17.95
C GLN A 223 -17.26 -3.83 -17.33
N VAL A 224 -17.43 -4.96 -16.62
CA VAL A 224 -16.33 -5.60 -15.89
C VAL A 224 -15.75 -6.77 -16.69
N ILE A 225 -14.45 -6.71 -16.93
CA ILE A 225 -13.66 -7.77 -17.57
C ILE A 225 -12.72 -8.35 -16.50
N MET A 226 -12.96 -9.60 -16.09
CA MET A 226 -12.12 -10.30 -15.13
C MET A 226 -11.23 -11.33 -15.82
N LEU A 227 -9.90 -11.20 -15.64
CA LEU A 227 -8.90 -12.16 -16.07
C LEU A 227 -8.21 -12.81 -14.87
N PRO A 228 -7.94 -14.13 -14.90
CA PRO A 228 -7.25 -14.81 -13.81
C PRO A 228 -5.76 -14.42 -13.78
N ALA A 229 -5.09 -14.60 -12.64
CA ALA A 229 -3.65 -14.29 -12.51
C ALA A 229 -2.71 -15.29 -13.23
N LYS A 230 -3.24 -16.29 -13.95
CA LYS A 230 -2.45 -17.28 -14.71
C LYS A 230 -2.22 -16.82 -16.15
N LEU A 231 -1.92 -15.54 -16.33
CA LEU A 231 -1.54 -14.99 -17.62
C LEU A 231 -0.09 -15.38 -17.92
N SER A 232 0.21 -15.56 -19.20
CA SER A 232 1.59 -15.50 -19.68
C SER A 232 2.16 -14.09 -19.47
N ASP A 233 3.49 -14.01 -19.46
CA ASP A 233 4.21 -12.74 -19.39
C ASP A 233 3.75 -11.76 -20.48
N GLU A 234 3.55 -12.24 -21.72
CA GLU A 234 3.06 -11.44 -22.85
C GLU A 234 1.62 -10.93 -22.64
N GLU A 235 0.72 -11.79 -22.14
CA GLU A 235 -0.65 -11.37 -21.82
C GLU A 235 -0.68 -10.33 -20.69
N LEU A 236 0.13 -10.50 -19.65
CA LEU A 236 0.22 -9.53 -18.56
C LEU A 236 0.80 -8.19 -19.04
N LEU A 237 1.80 -8.21 -19.93
CA LEU A 237 2.34 -7.02 -20.57
C LEU A 237 1.26 -6.28 -21.39
N CYS A 238 0.45 -7.02 -22.14
CA CYS A 238 -0.69 -6.46 -22.88
C CYS A 238 -1.73 -5.86 -21.92
N CYS A 239 -2.05 -6.55 -20.81
CA CYS A 239 -2.97 -6.04 -19.79
C CYS A 239 -2.54 -4.66 -19.28
N TYR A 240 -1.27 -4.47 -18.94
CA TYR A 240 -0.78 -3.15 -18.52
C TYR A 240 -0.85 -2.13 -19.67
N ASN A 241 -0.29 -2.43 -20.83
CA ASN A 241 -0.22 -1.46 -21.93
C ASN A 241 -1.58 -1.10 -22.55
N ALA A 242 -2.62 -1.92 -22.38
CA ALA A 242 -3.96 -1.61 -22.86
C ALA A 242 -4.69 -0.55 -22.02
N LEU A 243 -4.29 -0.36 -20.75
CA LEU A 243 -4.94 0.55 -19.81
C LEU A 243 -4.78 2.01 -20.22
N ASP A 244 -5.79 2.81 -19.91
CA ASP A 244 -5.65 4.27 -19.90
C ASP A 244 -5.12 4.78 -18.55
N ILE A 245 -5.59 4.18 -17.46
CA ILE A 245 -5.10 4.41 -16.09
C ILE A 245 -5.19 3.12 -15.27
N LEU A 246 -4.37 3.04 -14.22
CA LEU A 246 -4.48 2.01 -13.18
C LEU A 246 -4.99 2.65 -11.88
N ILE A 247 -5.97 2.03 -11.21
CA ILE A 247 -6.40 2.44 -9.87
C ILE A 247 -6.06 1.32 -8.87
N HIS A 248 -5.20 1.61 -7.90
CA HIS A 248 -4.69 0.68 -6.89
C HIS A 248 -5.05 1.14 -5.46
N PRO A 249 -6.31 0.97 -5.01
CA PRO A 249 -6.83 1.56 -3.77
C PRO A 249 -6.53 0.71 -2.51
N THR A 250 -5.41 -0.01 -2.48
CA THR A 250 -5.10 -0.97 -1.40
C THR A 250 -4.91 -0.31 -0.03
N HIS A 251 -5.33 -1.01 1.03
CA HIS A 251 -5.05 -0.68 2.44
C HIS A 251 -4.25 -1.80 3.12
N SER A 252 -3.37 -2.45 2.36
CA SER A 252 -2.68 -3.62 2.85
C SER A 252 -1.37 -3.26 3.55
N LEU A 253 -1.24 -3.69 4.80
CA LEU A 253 0.02 -3.64 5.56
C LEU A 253 1.18 -4.43 4.90
N ASP A 254 0.88 -5.27 3.90
CA ASP A 254 1.89 -5.98 3.10
C ASP A 254 2.30 -5.23 1.82
N GLU A 255 1.78 -4.02 1.59
CA GLU A 255 2.10 -3.18 0.43
C GLU A 255 3.29 -2.24 0.73
N ASN A 256 4.42 -2.84 1.05
CA ASN A 256 5.65 -2.14 1.45
C ASN A 256 6.45 -1.61 0.26
N PHE A 257 6.18 -2.08 -0.96
CA PHE A 257 6.84 -1.57 -2.16
C PHE A 257 5.83 -1.11 -3.20
N GLY A 258 4.88 -1.98 -3.57
CA GLY A 258 3.96 -1.69 -4.68
C GLY A 258 4.58 -2.02 -6.04
N TYR A 259 4.79 -3.30 -6.32
CA TYR A 259 5.28 -3.74 -7.64
C TYR A 259 4.30 -3.34 -8.77
N VAL A 260 3.00 -3.51 -8.54
CA VAL A 260 1.97 -3.23 -9.55
C VAL A 260 2.03 -1.77 -10.06
N PRO A 261 2.11 -0.74 -9.19
CA PRO A 261 2.35 0.63 -9.63
C PRO A 261 3.59 0.81 -10.53
N VAL A 262 4.75 0.26 -10.15
CA VAL A 262 5.98 0.43 -10.94
C VAL A 262 5.95 -0.33 -12.27
N GLU A 263 5.27 -1.49 -12.31
CA GLU A 263 5.05 -2.24 -13.56
C GLU A 263 4.14 -1.47 -14.53
N ALA A 264 3.06 -0.87 -14.03
CA ALA A 264 2.18 -0.03 -14.83
C ALA A 264 2.91 1.22 -15.37
N MET A 265 3.67 1.91 -14.51
CA MET A 265 4.45 3.08 -14.91
C MET A 265 5.56 2.74 -15.91
N ALA A 266 6.17 1.55 -15.81
CA ALA A 266 7.14 1.06 -16.80
C ALA A 266 6.51 0.85 -18.18
N CYS A 267 5.22 0.49 -18.21
CA CYS A 267 4.41 0.43 -19.43
C CYS A 267 3.85 1.82 -19.84
N GLY A 268 4.22 2.89 -19.13
CA GLY A 268 3.79 4.25 -19.38
C GLY A 268 2.33 4.54 -19.01
N VAL A 269 1.78 3.83 -18.02
CA VAL A 269 0.42 4.00 -17.49
C VAL A 269 0.45 4.76 -16.18
N ALA A 270 -0.37 5.80 -16.09
CA ALA A 270 -0.51 6.59 -14.87
C ALA A 270 -1.27 5.82 -13.78
N VAL A 271 -0.87 6.01 -12.53
CA VAL A 271 -1.41 5.25 -11.39
C VAL A 271 -2.12 6.17 -10.40
N ILE A 272 -3.35 5.82 -10.02
CA ILE A 272 -4.06 6.41 -8.88
C ILE A 272 -4.01 5.40 -7.73
N GLY A 273 -3.18 5.68 -6.73
CA GLY A 273 -2.97 4.78 -5.60
C GLY A 273 -3.44 5.39 -4.28
N SER A 274 -3.79 4.56 -3.30
CA SER A 274 -3.94 5.03 -1.92
C SER A 274 -2.59 5.54 -1.38
N ALA A 275 -2.60 6.61 -0.57
CA ALA A 275 -1.44 7.08 0.20
C ALA A 275 -1.10 6.08 1.32
N TYR A 276 -0.67 4.88 0.95
CA TYR A 276 -0.51 3.76 1.86
C TYR A 276 0.82 3.05 1.60
N GLY A 277 1.70 3.01 2.61
CA GLY A 277 2.97 2.29 2.53
C GLY A 277 3.82 2.71 1.34
N GLY A 278 4.31 1.71 0.59
CA GLY A 278 5.22 1.91 -0.54
C GLY A 278 4.61 2.64 -1.74
N LEU A 279 3.28 2.79 -1.82
CA LEU A 279 2.65 3.60 -2.86
C LEU A 279 3.04 5.08 -2.74
N LYS A 280 3.29 5.57 -1.51
CA LYS A 280 3.77 6.94 -1.27
C LYS A 280 5.16 7.19 -1.84
N ASP A 281 5.96 6.13 -1.97
CA ASP A 281 7.33 6.18 -2.48
C ASP A 281 7.38 5.94 -4.00
N THR A 282 6.57 4.99 -4.49
CA THR A 282 6.60 4.59 -5.90
C THR A 282 5.83 5.53 -6.81
N ILE A 283 4.72 6.12 -6.36
CA ILE A 283 3.92 7.05 -7.16
C ILE A 283 4.39 8.48 -6.89
N LYS A 284 4.79 9.19 -7.95
CA LYS A 284 5.16 10.60 -7.84
C LYS A 284 3.92 11.46 -8.09
N ASP A 285 3.29 11.89 -7.00
CA ASP A 285 2.03 12.65 -7.01
C ASP A 285 2.08 13.86 -7.97
N GLY A 286 1.05 13.96 -8.83
CA GLY A 286 0.93 14.98 -9.87
C GLY A 286 1.89 14.83 -11.07
N VAL A 287 2.74 13.80 -11.09
CA VAL A 287 3.72 13.57 -12.17
C VAL A 287 3.48 12.25 -12.88
N THR A 288 3.45 11.13 -12.15
CA THR A 288 3.23 9.79 -12.72
C THR A 288 1.82 9.24 -12.43
N GLY A 289 0.96 10.09 -11.88
CA GLY A 289 -0.34 9.73 -11.36
C GLY A 289 -0.66 10.53 -10.11
N PHE A 290 -1.52 9.99 -9.25
CA PHE A 290 -1.98 10.69 -8.05
C PHE A 290 -2.08 9.75 -6.86
N VAL A 291 -1.80 10.30 -5.68
CA VAL A 291 -1.90 9.56 -4.43
C VAL A 291 -3.13 10.07 -3.66
N MET A 292 -4.11 9.20 -3.43
CA MET A 292 -5.31 9.51 -2.67
C MET A 292 -4.98 9.57 -1.17
N PRO A 293 -5.12 10.72 -0.50
CA PRO A 293 -4.91 10.80 0.93
C PRO A 293 -5.70 9.74 1.68
N THR A 294 -5.03 9.07 2.60
CA THR A 294 -5.63 8.16 3.58
C THR A 294 -5.49 8.77 4.96
N TRP A 295 -6.30 8.34 5.93
CA TRP A 295 -6.09 8.66 7.34
C TRP A 295 -6.72 7.58 8.23
N VAL A 296 -6.19 7.45 9.44
CA VAL A 296 -6.72 6.51 10.45
C VAL A 296 -7.80 7.20 11.28
N THR A 297 -8.88 6.46 11.54
CA THR A 297 -9.95 6.84 12.47
C THR A 297 -10.09 5.77 13.55
N THR A 298 -10.86 6.08 14.60
CA THR A 298 -11.22 5.07 15.60
C THR A 298 -12.03 3.92 15.01
N ASN A 299 -12.62 4.07 13.82
CA ASN A 299 -13.50 3.09 13.19
C ASN A 299 -12.92 2.51 11.88
N GLY A 300 -11.60 2.62 11.67
CA GLY A 300 -10.91 2.10 10.49
C GLY A 300 -10.20 3.17 9.67
N ILE A 301 -9.74 2.79 8.48
CA ILE A 301 -9.03 3.67 7.55
C ILE A 301 -10.05 4.38 6.65
N ARG A 302 -9.77 5.62 6.30
CA ARG A 302 -10.51 6.37 5.28
C ARG A 302 -9.58 6.78 4.15
N THR A 303 -10.16 7.06 2.99
CA THR A 303 -9.46 7.49 1.78
C THR A 303 -10.27 8.58 1.10
N ASP A 304 -9.59 9.59 0.56
CA ASP A 304 -10.23 10.66 -0.20
C ASP A 304 -10.59 10.18 -1.62
N GLU A 305 -11.70 9.46 -1.70
CA GLU A 305 -12.20 8.87 -2.94
C GLU A 305 -12.64 9.92 -3.95
N SER A 306 -13.16 11.04 -3.46
CA SER A 306 -13.53 12.19 -4.26
C SER A 306 -12.35 12.74 -5.05
N LEU A 307 -11.19 12.87 -4.41
CA LEU A 307 -9.95 13.22 -5.11
C LEU A 307 -9.58 12.13 -6.13
N GLY A 308 -9.70 10.85 -5.77
CA GLY A 308 -9.44 9.74 -6.67
C GLY A 308 -10.28 9.79 -7.95
N ILE A 309 -11.58 10.06 -7.82
CA ILE A 309 -12.52 10.22 -8.95
C ILE A 309 -12.15 11.44 -9.79
N ASP A 310 -11.96 12.61 -9.17
CA ASP A 310 -11.58 13.84 -9.87
C ASP A 310 -10.29 13.65 -10.69
N LYS A 311 -9.28 13.03 -10.09
CA LYS A 311 -7.99 12.78 -10.75
C LYS A 311 -8.07 11.70 -11.83
N ALA A 312 -8.92 10.69 -11.66
CA ALA A 312 -9.20 9.74 -12.73
C ALA A 312 -9.82 10.45 -13.94
N LEU A 313 -10.85 11.27 -13.73
CA LEU A 313 -11.50 12.03 -14.79
C LEU A 313 -10.54 12.99 -15.47
N GLN A 314 -9.70 13.70 -14.70
CA GLN A 314 -8.68 14.58 -15.24
C GLN A 314 -7.72 13.82 -16.16
N LEU A 315 -7.20 12.67 -15.74
CA LEU A 315 -6.29 11.84 -16.56
C LEU A 315 -6.98 11.29 -17.81
N LEU A 316 -8.23 10.82 -17.68
CA LEU A 316 -9.01 10.23 -18.77
C LEU A 316 -9.52 11.25 -19.81
N GLN A 317 -9.42 12.55 -19.50
CA GLN A 317 -9.72 13.64 -20.43
C GLN A 317 -8.47 14.15 -21.17
N LEU A 318 -7.26 13.75 -20.75
CA LEU A 318 -6.03 14.12 -21.45
C LEU A 318 -6.01 13.54 -22.88
N SER A 319 -5.44 14.30 -23.80
CA SER A 319 -5.29 13.89 -25.20
C SER A 319 -3.99 14.46 -25.80
N GLY A 320 -3.56 13.88 -26.92
CA GLY A 320 -2.40 14.35 -27.67
C GLY A 320 -1.14 14.47 -26.83
N GLU A 321 -0.52 15.66 -26.87
CA GLU A 321 0.77 15.93 -26.22
C GLU A 321 0.71 15.77 -24.69
N ASP A 322 -0.40 16.13 -24.04
CA ASP A 322 -0.49 16.07 -22.58
C ASP A 322 -0.62 14.62 -22.07
N LYS A 323 -1.34 13.75 -22.80
CA LYS A 323 -1.35 12.30 -22.51
C LYS A 323 0.06 11.71 -22.68
N MET A 324 0.78 12.13 -23.72
CA MET A 324 2.16 11.70 -23.96
C MET A 324 3.14 12.17 -22.88
N LYS A 325 3.01 13.39 -22.37
CA LYS A 325 3.84 13.90 -21.26
C LYS A 325 3.70 13.07 -20.00
N VAL A 326 2.47 12.69 -19.63
CA VAL A 326 2.24 11.83 -18.45
C VAL A 326 2.85 10.45 -18.67
N ARG A 327 2.68 9.87 -19.87
CA ARG A 327 3.28 8.59 -20.26
C ARG A 327 4.82 8.63 -20.15
N GLU A 328 5.45 9.65 -20.73
CA GLU A 328 6.91 9.85 -20.65
C GLU A 328 7.38 10.08 -19.20
N ALA A 329 6.62 10.83 -18.40
CA ALA A 329 6.95 11.05 -17.00
C ALA A 329 6.97 9.73 -16.20
N CYS A 330 6.02 8.82 -16.46
CA CYS A 330 5.99 7.49 -15.86
C CYS A 330 7.25 6.69 -16.21
N ILE A 331 7.59 6.62 -17.50
CA ILE A 331 8.77 5.86 -17.98
C ILE A 331 10.06 6.45 -17.39
N ASN A 332 10.24 7.77 -17.48
CA ASN A 332 11.42 8.45 -16.95
C ASN A 332 11.59 8.27 -15.44
N HIS A 333 10.49 8.18 -14.69
CA HIS A 333 10.52 7.92 -13.25
C HIS A 333 11.01 6.49 -12.95
N ILE A 334 10.56 5.50 -13.72
CA ILE A 334 11.05 4.13 -13.63
C ILE A 334 12.53 4.04 -13.99
N ASP A 335 12.95 4.64 -15.11
CA ASP A 335 14.34 4.64 -15.57
C ASP A 335 15.29 5.30 -14.56
N ALA A 336 14.80 6.30 -13.82
CA ALA A 336 15.60 7.03 -12.85
C ALA A 336 15.82 6.29 -11.52
N GLY A 337 14.85 5.46 -11.09
CA GLY A 337 14.82 4.96 -9.71
C GLY A 337 14.56 3.47 -9.51
N PHE A 338 14.06 2.76 -10.53
CA PHE A 338 13.53 1.39 -10.37
C PHE A 338 14.10 0.40 -11.40
N THR A 339 15.18 0.76 -12.08
CA THR A 339 15.91 -0.17 -12.97
C THR A 339 16.72 -1.18 -12.16
N TYR A 340 16.99 -2.35 -12.75
CA TYR A 340 17.85 -3.36 -12.14
C TYR A 340 19.21 -2.78 -11.77
N GLU A 341 19.85 -2.04 -12.70
CA GLU A 341 21.17 -1.47 -12.48
C GLU A 341 21.16 -0.47 -11.31
N HIS A 342 20.16 0.42 -11.23
CA HIS A 342 20.04 1.38 -10.14
C HIS A 342 19.90 0.67 -8.79
N CYS A 343 18.93 -0.24 -8.66
CA CYS A 343 18.67 -0.97 -7.42
C CYS A 343 19.86 -1.84 -7.01
N ALA A 344 20.51 -2.52 -7.96
CA ALA A 344 21.67 -3.38 -7.71
C ALA A 344 22.86 -2.57 -7.17
N ARG A 345 23.17 -1.41 -7.79
CA ARG A 345 24.23 -0.51 -7.30
C ARG A 345 23.93 -0.04 -5.87
N THR A 346 22.69 0.35 -5.59
CA THR A 346 22.27 0.77 -4.23
C THR A 346 22.47 -0.35 -3.20
N LEU A 347 22.06 -1.59 -3.53
CA LEU A 347 22.25 -2.75 -2.64
C LEU A 347 23.74 -3.07 -2.41
N VAL A 348 24.56 -3.06 -3.46
CA VAL A 348 26.01 -3.29 -3.36
C VAL A 348 26.67 -2.20 -2.51
N ASP A 349 26.28 -0.93 -2.68
CA ASP A 349 26.80 0.18 -1.89
C ASP A 349 26.41 0.07 -0.41
N PHE A 350 25.20 -0.39 -0.09
CA PHE A 350 24.80 -0.70 1.29
C PHE A 350 25.63 -1.83 1.89
N ALA A 351 25.87 -2.91 1.15
CA ALA A 351 26.72 -4.01 1.61
C ALA A 351 28.16 -3.53 1.87
N ARG A 352 28.77 -2.76 0.95
CA ARG A 352 30.11 -2.19 1.14
C ARG A 352 30.19 -1.28 2.36
N LYS A 353 29.26 -0.32 2.47
CA LYS A 353 29.21 0.61 3.61
C LYS A 353 29.02 -0.11 4.95
N SER A 354 28.23 -1.18 4.98
CA SER A 354 28.02 -1.97 6.19
C SER A 354 29.32 -2.63 6.65
N ILE A 355 30.10 -3.17 5.72
CA ILE A 355 31.41 -3.78 5.99
C ILE A 355 32.43 -2.72 6.40
N ASP A 356 32.58 -1.66 5.60
CA ASP A 356 33.64 -0.66 5.77
C ASP A 356 33.48 0.18 7.05
N ASN A 357 32.24 0.43 7.48
CA ASN A 357 31.95 1.23 8.66
C ASN A 357 31.78 0.40 9.94
N TYR A 358 31.95 -0.92 9.87
CA TYR A 358 31.79 -1.77 11.04
C TYR A 358 32.95 -1.55 12.03
N ASP A 359 32.62 -1.03 13.21
CA ASP A 359 33.55 -0.87 14.34
C ASP A 359 33.06 -1.68 15.53
N ASP A 360 33.71 -2.83 15.76
CA ASP A 360 33.45 -3.77 16.86
C ASP A 360 33.57 -3.11 18.26
N LYS A 361 34.13 -1.88 18.37
CA LYS A 361 34.43 -1.22 19.65
C LYS A 361 33.54 -0.04 20.03
N ASN A 362 32.57 0.38 19.20
CA ASN A 362 31.91 1.69 19.38
C ASN A 362 30.38 1.72 19.52
N THR A 363 29.69 0.58 19.58
CA THR A 363 28.27 0.60 19.97
C THR A 363 28.15 0.93 21.46
N GLN A 364 27.89 2.20 21.81
CA GLN A 364 27.36 2.57 23.13
C GLN A 364 25.96 1.95 23.29
N ARG A 365 25.93 0.69 23.70
CA ARG A 365 24.70 -0.07 23.96
C ARG A 365 24.17 0.32 25.34
N ILE A 366 23.36 1.39 25.41
CA ILE A 366 22.68 1.79 26.64
C ILE A 366 21.50 0.84 26.87
N GLN A 367 21.53 0.09 27.97
CA GLN A 367 20.37 -0.69 28.42
C GLN A 367 19.23 0.27 28.82
N VAL A 368 18.14 0.27 28.06
CA VAL A 368 16.94 1.04 28.38
C VAL A 368 16.09 0.27 29.37
N ASN A 369 15.70 0.96 30.45
CA ASN A 369 14.77 0.44 31.44
C ASN A 369 13.37 0.37 30.82
N ARG A 370 12.74 -0.81 30.88
CA ARG A 370 11.45 -1.10 30.23
C ARG A 370 10.34 -0.32 30.96
N GLY A 371 9.73 0.66 30.30
CA GLY A 371 8.46 1.23 30.74
C GLY A 371 7.33 0.22 30.52
N ASP A 372 6.35 0.21 31.42
CA ASP A 372 5.16 -0.64 31.28
C ASP A 372 4.38 -0.26 30.01
N ALA A 373 4.04 -1.27 29.21
CA ALA A 373 3.22 -1.11 28.01
C ALA A 373 1.86 -0.50 28.37
N VAL A 374 1.42 0.48 27.58
CA VAL A 374 0.09 1.07 27.69
C VAL A 374 -0.94 -0.01 27.33
N LYS A 375 -1.80 -0.38 28.28
CA LYS A 375 -2.99 -1.20 28.01
C LYS A 375 -4.15 -0.29 27.62
N LEU A 376 -4.69 -0.49 26.42
CA LEU A 376 -5.92 0.13 25.94
C LEU A 376 -7.06 -0.91 25.92
N SER A 377 -8.30 -0.44 26.02
CA SER A 377 -9.49 -1.24 26.33
C SER A 377 -10.54 -1.19 25.22
N ASP A 378 -11.22 -2.32 25.06
CA ASP A 378 -11.76 -2.87 23.82
C ASP A 378 -13.31 -2.92 23.78
N THR A 379 -14.00 -1.89 23.28
CA THR A 379 -15.48 -2.01 23.13
C THR A 379 -16.11 -1.31 21.92
N SER A 380 -15.35 -0.87 20.90
CA SER A 380 -15.94 -0.15 19.76
C SER A 380 -15.58 -0.67 18.36
N LEU A 381 -14.87 -1.80 18.25
CA LEU A 381 -14.21 -2.20 17.00
C LEU A 381 -14.56 -3.63 16.56
N PRO A 382 -14.56 -3.93 15.23
CA PRO A 382 -14.81 -5.28 14.75
C PRO A 382 -13.74 -6.24 15.28
N ALA A 383 -14.17 -7.32 15.93
CA ALA A 383 -13.28 -8.40 16.29
C ALA A 383 -12.84 -9.12 15.02
N THR A 384 -11.53 -9.19 14.80
CA THR A 384 -10.95 -10.09 13.79
C THR A 384 -11.15 -11.55 14.25
N LYS A 385 -11.18 -12.52 13.32
CA LYS A 385 -11.34 -13.95 13.69
C LYS A 385 -10.27 -14.47 14.66
N SER A 386 -9.16 -13.75 14.83
CA SER A 386 -8.08 -14.04 15.79
C SER A 386 -8.25 -13.36 17.15
N GLY A 387 -9.33 -12.59 17.39
CA GLY A 387 -9.52 -11.83 18.63
C GLY A 387 -8.55 -10.65 18.78
N THR A 388 -7.91 -10.24 17.69
CA THR A 388 -6.99 -9.09 17.67
C THR A 388 -7.79 -7.84 17.30
N HIS A 389 -7.78 -6.83 18.15
CA HIS A 389 -8.59 -5.62 17.95
C HIS A 389 -7.88 -4.63 17.02
N TRP A 390 -8.65 -3.85 16.25
CA TRP A 390 -8.12 -2.80 15.36
C TRP A 390 -7.17 -1.82 16.08
N GLU A 391 -7.39 -1.58 17.38
CA GLU A 391 -6.52 -0.74 18.21
C GLU A 391 -5.06 -1.21 18.24
N MET A 392 -4.81 -2.53 18.14
CA MET A 392 -3.45 -3.05 18.12
C MET A 392 -2.67 -2.55 16.88
N TYR A 393 -3.36 -2.45 15.75
CA TYR A 393 -2.76 -1.99 14.51
C TYR A 393 -2.82 -0.47 14.32
N TYR A 394 -3.61 0.25 15.14
CA TYR A 394 -3.86 1.69 14.97
C TYR A 394 -2.56 2.50 14.84
N GLU A 395 -1.62 2.29 15.76
CA GLU A 395 -0.35 3.01 15.78
C GLU A 395 0.51 2.66 14.55
N VAL A 396 0.67 1.37 14.25
CA VAL A 396 1.45 0.91 13.09
C VAL A 396 0.85 1.40 11.77
N VAL A 397 -0.46 1.27 11.60
CA VAL A 397 -1.19 1.74 10.41
C VAL A 397 -1.06 3.25 10.26
N SER A 398 -1.00 4.01 11.37
CA SER A 398 -0.84 5.47 11.32
C SER A 398 0.43 5.94 10.60
N HIS A 399 1.46 5.09 10.55
CA HIS A 399 2.69 5.31 9.78
C HIS A 399 2.57 4.89 8.29
N TYR A 400 1.65 3.97 7.96
CA TYR A 400 1.38 3.60 6.57
C TYR A 400 0.59 4.67 5.83
N VAL A 401 -0.39 5.28 6.48
CA VAL A 401 -1.28 6.27 5.86
C VAL A 401 -0.57 7.60 5.64
N SER A 402 -1.16 8.47 4.83
CA SER A 402 -0.90 9.91 4.96
C SER A 402 -1.65 10.48 6.16
N GLN A 403 -1.34 11.71 6.58
CA GLN A 403 -2.17 12.43 7.54
C GLN A 403 -2.65 13.72 6.90
N ASN A 404 -3.85 13.68 6.32
CA ASN A 404 -4.67 14.87 6.08
C ASN A 404 -6.10 14.44 5.76
N CYS A 405 -7.04 14.82 6.62
CA CYS A 405 -8.44 14.91 6.26
C CYS A 405 -8.67 16.35 5.78
N ALA A 406 -9.31 16.56 4.63
CA ALA A 406 -9.50 17.91 4.11
C ALA A 406 -10.43 18.74 5.03
N ASP A 407 -9.99 19.95 5.37
CA ASP A 407 -10.77 20.86 6.22
C ASP A 407 -12.01 21.38 5.49
N PHE A 408 -13.10 21.54 6.24
CA PHE A 408 -14.31 22.20 5.78
C PHE A 408 -14.13 23.73 5.79
N VAL A 409 -13.77 24.28 4.63
CA VAL A 409 -13.42 25.70 4.42
C VAL A 409 -14.27 26.32 3.30
N PRO A 410 -14.24 27.66 3.09
CA PRO A 410 -14.92 28.25 1.95
C PRO A 410 -14.49 27.62 0.62
N GLY A 411 -15.48 27.20 -0.18
CA GLY A 411 -15.26 26.40 -1.39
C GLY A 411 -15.40 24.90 -1.17
N SER A 412 -15.58 24.41 0.05
CA SER A 412 -15.83 22.98 0.30
C SER A 412 -17.31 22.61 0.18
N LYS A 413 -17.57 21.35 -0.17
CA LYS A 413 -18.88 20.69 -0.06
C LYS A 413 -18.71 19.34 0.63
N VAL A 414 -19.57 19.07 1.61
CA VAL A 414 -19.57 17.81 2.36
C VAL A 414 -20.80 16.98 2.04
N TYR A 415 -20.68 15.66 2.12
CA TYR A 415 -21.76 14.70 1.95
C TYR A 415 -21.52 13.52 2.89
N THR A 416 -22.54 12.70 3.13
CA THR A 416 -22.36 11.45 3.87
C THR A 416 -21.38 10.54 3.12
N ALA A 417 -20.35 10.03 3.79
CA ALA A 417 -19.30 9.25 3.12
C ALA A 417 -19.87 7.99 2.45
N TYR A 418 -20.86 7.37 3.09
CA TYR A 418 -21.60 6.19 2.62
C TYR A 418 -23.07 6.29 3.01
N PRO A 419 -23.92 5.44 2.41
CA PRO A 419 -25.21 5.12 2.99
C PRO A 419 -25.05 4.73 4.46
N TRP A 420 -26.07 5.03 5.25
CA TRP A 420 -26.11 4.67 6.65
C TRP A 420 -27.51 4.22 7.04
N THR A 421 -27.57 3.33 8.00
CA THR A 421 -28.81 2.81 8.59
C THR A 421 -28.96 3.32 10.01
N GLN A 422 -30.17 3.72 10.37
CA GLN A 422 -30.45 4.13 11.75
C GLN A 422 -30.54 2.88 12.64
N LEU A 423 -29.83 2.90 13.78
CA LEU A 423 -29.93 1.85 14.78
C LEU A 423 -30.88 2.25 15.92
N ASP A 424 -30.76 3.49 16.41
CA ASP A 424 -31.65 4.09 17.39
C ASP A 424 -31.70 5.63 17.24
N ASP A 425 -32.29 6.35 18.20
CA ASP A 425 -32.47 7.81 18.13
C ASP A 425 -31.15 8.61 18.14
N GLU A 426 -30.06 8.03 18.64
CA GLU A 426 -28.76 8.71 18.79
C GLU A 426 -27.63 8.04 17.99
N THR A 427 -27.85 6.85 17.45
CA THR A 427 -26.82 6.07 16.75
C THR A 427 -27.22 5.64 15.34
N ILE A 428 -26.22 5.67 14.46
CA ILE A 428 -26.30 5.22 13.07
C ILE A 428 -25.17 4.25 12.76
N LYS A 429 -25.38 3.41 11.77
CA LYS A 429 -24.34 2.55 11.19
C LYS A 429 -24.05 3.03 9.77
N LEU A 430 -22.81 3.41 9.51
CA LEU A 430 -22.29 3.72 8.19
C LEU A 430 -21.97 2.40 7.47
N ASP A 431 -22.56 2.22 6.29
CA ASP A 431 -22.43 1.01 5.48
C ASP A 431 -21.21 1.11 4.54
N ASP A 432 -20.05 1.47 5.10
CA ASP A 432 -18.77 1.38 4.41
C ASP A 432 -18.40 -0.12 4.27
N PRO A 433 -18.23 -0.65 3.05
CA PRO A 433 -17.91 -2.06 2.86
C PRO A 433 -16.51 -2.46 3.36
N THR A 434 -15.57 -1.51 3.42
CA THR A 434 -14.21 -1.76 3.91
C THR A 434 -14.15 -1.64 5.42
N TRP A 435 -14.81 -0.63 5.99
CA TRP A 435 -14.72 -0.26 7.40
C TRP A 435 -16.08 0.17 7.98
N PRO A 436 -17.05 -0.76 8.09
CA PRO A 436 -18.38 -0.43 8.58
C PRO A 436 -18.29 0.05 10.02
N ALA A 437 -19.03 1.12 10.34
CA ALA A 437 -18.78 1.89 11.55
C ALA A 437 -20.07 2.43 12.17
N THR A 438 -20.21 2.29 13.49
CA THR A 438 -21.32 2.91 14.23
C THR A 438 -20.90 4.26 14.76
N TYR A 439 -21.74 5.28 14.58
CA TYR A 439 -21.50 6.64 15.06
C TYR A 439 -22.63 7.08 15.98
N THR A 440 -22.26 7.66 17.13
CA THR A 440 -23.18 8.41 17.98
C THR A 440 -23.24 9.85 17.50
N ILE A 441 -24.42 10.29 17.09
CA ILE A 441 -24.67 11.63 16.53
C ILE A 441 -25.33 12.58 17.54
N ASN A 442 -25.57 12.15 18.79
CA ASN A 442 -26.03 13.00 19.92
C ASN A 442 -27.19 13.96 19.60
N GLY A 443 -28.15 13.54 18.77
CA GLY A 443 -29.31 14.37 18.37
C GLY A 443 -29.10 15.24 17.12
N ASP A 444 -27.91 15.23 16.50
CA ASP A 444 -27.61 15.98 15.26
C ASP A 444 -28.14 15.29 13.98
N ARG A 445 -29.12 14.39 14.11
CA ARG A 445 -29.73 13.66 12.98
C ARG A 445 -30.27 14.59 11.91
N ALA A 446 -31.00 15.62 12.31
CA ALA A 446 -31.58 16.57 11.37
C ALA A 446 -30.51 17.30 10.53
N LEU A 447 -29.28 17.42 11.05
CA LEU A 447 -28.15 17.94 10.29
C LEU A 447 -27.61 16.88 9.32
N LEU A 448 -27.42 15.64 9.78
CA LEU A 448 -26.92 14.57 8.93
C LEU A 448 -27.88 14.28 7.75
N ASP A 449 -29.19 14.23 8.01
CA ASP A 449 -30.24 14.07 7.00
C ASP A 449 -30.22 15.21 5.96
N LYS A 450 -29.91 16.44 6.40
CA LYS A 450 -29.78 17.60 5.50
C LYS A 450 -28.55 17.53 4.62
N ILE A 451 -27.43 17.05 5.16
CA ILE A 451 -26.20 16.85 4.39
C ILE A 451 -26.49 15.77 3.33
N GLY A 452 -26.87 14.57 3.79
CA GLY A 452 -27.24 13.43 2.96
C GLY A 452 -26.29 13.20 1.76
N GLU A 453 -26.84 12.59 0.72
CA GLU A 453 -26.13 12.35 -0.54
C GLU A 453 -25.99 13.61 -1.40
N LYS A 454 -26.95 14.56 -1.31
CA LYS A 454 -26.92 15.79 -2.11
C LYS A 454 -25.79 16.72 -1.71
N GLY A 455 -25.32 16.57 -0.47
CA GLY A 455 -24.26 17.34 0.15
C GLY A 455 -24.68 18.77 0.49
N LEU A 456 -23.84 19.40 1.31
CA LEU A 456 -24.01 20.76 1.83
C LEU A 456 -22.75 21.56 1.58
N THR A 457 -22.87 22.70 0.90
CA THR A 457 -21.73 23.61 0.68
C THR A 457 -21.37 24.34 1.97
N TYR A 458 -20.14 24.84 2.06
CA TYR A 458 -19.68 25.66 3.17
C TYR A 458 -20.65 26.80 3.49
N HIS A 459 -21.05 27.58 2.48
CA HIS A 459 -21.94 28.72 2.70
C HIS A 459 -23.35 28.30 3.15
N GLU A 460 -23.90 27.21 2.61
CA GLU A 460 -25.20 26.69 3.04
C GLU A 460 -25.15 26.19 4.48
N ALA A 461 -24.06 25.52 4.89
CA ALA A 461 -23.87 25.05 6.25
C ALA A 461 -23.79 26.22 7.24
N ILE A 462 -22.96 27.24 6.96
CA ILE A 462 -22.81 28.40 7.83
C ILE A 462 -24.12 29.20 7.95
N ASN A 463 -24.82 29.43 6.84
CA ASN A 463 -26.11 30.14 6.84
C ASN A 463 -27.19 29.44 7.67
N GLN A 464 -27.07 28.13 7.84
CA GLN A 464 -27.98 27.33 8.66
C GLN A 464 -27.52 27.18 10.12
N GLY A 465 -26.44 27.86 10.51
CA GLY A 465 -25.91 27.82 11.88
C GLY A 465 -25.18 26.52 12.21
N VAL A 466 -24.72 25.77 11.21
CA VAL A 466 -23.98 24.53 11.42
C VAL A 466 -22.55 24.83 11.87
N SER A 467 -22.09 24.13 12.91
CA SER A 467 -20.72 24.25 13.42
C SER A 467 -19.71 23.62 12.45
N THR A 468 -18.69 24.39 12.05
CA THR A 468 -17.55 23.87 11.27
C THR A 468 -16.76 22.83 12.05
N ASP A 469 -16.65 22.98 13.37
CA ASP A 469 -15.93 22.06 14.24
C ASP A 469 -16.62 20.69 14.27
N LEU A 470 -17.96 20.68 14.27
CA LEU A 470 -18.74 19.44 14.20
C LEU A 470 -18.54 18.73 12.85
N ILE A 471 -18.60 19.47 11.74
CA ILE A 471 -18.36 18.91 10.40
C ILE A 471 -16.94 18.37 10.29
N ASN A 472 -15.92 19.13 10.71
CA ASN A 472 -14.53 18.69 10.71
C ASN A 472 -14.33 17.45 11.59
N LYS A 473 -15.00 17.38 12.75
CA LYS A 473 -15.00 16.17 13.57
C LYS A 473 -15.61 14.98 12.82
N TRP A 474 -16.73 15.15 12.13
CA TRP A 474 -17.35 14.06 11.36
C TRP A 474 -16.51 13.65 10.14
N LEU A 475 -15.81 14.58 9.49
CA LEU A 475 -14.84 14.29 8.44
C LEU A 475 -13.64 13.49 8.98
N GLN A 476 -13.05 13.94 10.08
CA GLN A 476 -11.94 13.25 10.74
C GLN A 476 -12.32 11.82 11.18
N ASN A 477 -13.55 11.62 11.64
CA ASN A 477 -14.05 10.29 12.02
C ASN A 477 -14.57 9.48 10.83
N GLY A 478 -14.55 10.03 9.60
CA GLY A 478 -14.93 9.33 8.39
C GLY A 478 -16.43 9.10 8.21
N LEU A 479 -17.27 9.86 8.92
CA LEU A 479 -18.72 9.87 8.72
C LEU A 479 -19.11 10.68 7.48
N LEU A 480 -18.39 11.78 7.25
CA LEU A 480 -18.56 12.61 6.07
C LEU A 480 -17.39 12.43 5.11
N ALA A 481 -17.65 12.70 3.84
CA ALA A 481 -16.67 12.95 2.81
C ALA A 481 -16.77 14.40 2.33
N ILE A 482 -15.73 14.88 1.67
CA ILE A 482 -15.57 16.29 1.30
C ILE A 482 -15.00 16.39 -0.10
N THR A 483 -15.54 17.33 -0.87
CA THR A 483 -15.01 17.77 -2.16
C THR A 483 -14.64 19.24 -2.07
N LYS A 484 -13.60 19.64 -2.78
CA LYS A 484 -13.34 21.05 -3.06
C LYS A 484 -14.15 21.42 -4.30
N ILE A 485 -15.05 22.38 -4.16
CA ILE A 485 -15.68 23.06 -5.28
C ILE A 485 -14.66 24.07 -5.78
N ASP A 486 -14.18 23.88 -7.01
CA ASP A 486 -13.38 24.90 -7.68
C ASP A 486 -14.17 26.21 -7.76
N LYS A 487 -13.48 27.32 -7.48
CA LYS A 487 -14.07 28.67 -7.44
C LYS A 487 -14.51 29.18 -8.81
#